data_AF-A0A522I9I1-F1
#
_entry.id   AF-A0A522I9I1-F1
#
_cell.length_a   1.000
_cell.length_b   1.000
_cell.length_c   1.000
_cell.angle_alpha   90.00
_cell.angle_beta   90.00
_cell.angle_gamma   90.00
#
_symmetry.space_group_name_H-M   'P 1'
#
loop_
_entity.id
_entity.type
_entity.pdbx_description
1 polymer ?
#
loop_
_entity_poly.entity_id
_entity_poly.type
_entity_poly.pdbx_seq_one_letter_code
_entity_poly.pdbx_strand_id
1 'polypeptide(L)'
;MSTINSSATINTNEFASIFSPSPEPFAILYRPESSPNESVDIFTCDVKIAEEIGEITINRNRNTNGDNFYSTLVLIPYRQIKERGFDFVDDHTPLVVMEV
;
A
#
# COMPACT_ATOMS: atom_id res chain seq x y z
N MET A 1 24.54 -27.06 7.94
CA MET A 1 23.41 -27.00 8.88
C MET A 1 23.03 -25.54 9.04
N SER A 2 22.12 -25.07 8.19
CA SER A 2 21.64 -23.69 8.13
C SER A 2 20.22 -23.66 8.67
N THR A 3 19.96 -22.81 9.65
CA THR A 3 18.60 -22.41 10.03
C THR A 3 18.67 -20.93 10.39
N ILE A 4 18.45 -20.06 9.41
CA ILE A 4 18.21 -18.63 9.65
C ILE A 4 16.70 -18.45 9.56
N ASN A 5 16.02 -18.62 10.70
CA ASN A 5 14.62 -18.25 10.84
C ASN A 5 14.56 -16.72 10.93
N SER A 6 14.42 -16.05 9.79
CA SER A 6 14.09 -14.63 9.73
C SER A 6 12.59 -14.47 9.99
N SER A 7 12.20 -14.62 11.25
CA SER A 7 10.89 -14.19 11.70
C SER A 7 10.84 -12.67 11.55
N ALA A 8 10.05 -12.17 10.61
CA ALA A 8 9.70 -10.76 10.56
C ALA A 8 9.06 -10.41 11.90
N THR A 9 9.84 -9.74 12.75
CA THR A 9 9.39 -9.22 14.03
C THR A 9 8.19 -8.32 13.74
N ILE A 10 7.01 -8.72 14.21
CA ILE A 10 5.87 -7.82 14.31
C ILE A 10 6.38 -6.66 15.17
N ASN A 11 6.54 -5.47 14.59
CA ASN A 11 6.70 -4.25 15.36
C ASN A 11 5.33 -3.99 16.00
N THR A 12 5.03 -4.64 17.14
CA THR A 12 3.75 -4.57 17.86
C THR A 12 3.32 -3.13 18.15
N ASN A 13 4.28 -2.20 18.15
CA ASN A 13 4.07 -0.76 18.32
C ASN A 13 3.38 -0.09 17.12
N GLU A 14 3.57 -0.55 15.87
CA GLU A 14 2.87 0.00 14.69
C GLU A 14 1.41 -0.45 14.65
N PHE A 15 1.12 -1.70 14.99
CA PHE A 15 -0.26 -2.16 15.09
C PHE A 15 -1.02 -1.48 16.24
N ALA A 16 -0.34 -1.14 17.34
CA ALA A 16 -0.98 -0.41 18.42
C ALA A 16 -1.28 1.06 18.05
N SER A 17 -0.44 1.69 17.22
CA SER A 17 -0.55 3.13 16.89
C SER A 17 -1.78 3.45 16.04
N ILE A 18 -2.23 2.52 15.19
CA ILE A 18 -3.44 2.70 14.37
C ILE A 18 -4.74 2.76 15.18
N PHE A 19 -4.72 2.32 16.45
CA PHE A 19 -5.85 2.44 17.38
C PHE A 19 -5.77 3.70 18.27
N SER A 20 -4.80 4.58 18.04
CA SER A 20 -4.74 5.86 18.75
C SER A 20 -5.93 6.77 18.39
N PRO A 21 -6.27 7.78 19.22
CA PRO A 21 -7.41 8.67 18.93
C PRO A 21 -7.32 9.46 17.63
N SER A 22 -6.11 9.60 17.07
CA SER A 22 -5.84 10.30 15.81
C SER A 22 -4.71 9.56 15.09
N PRO A 23 -4.99 8.41 14.45
CA PRO A 23 -3.98 7.65 13.77
C PRO A 23 -3.55 8.38 12.48
N GLU A 24 -2.28 8.21 12.12
CA GLU A 24 -1.84 8.53 10.75
C GLU A 24 -2.62 7.69 9.73
N PRO A 25 -2.75 8.13 8.48
CA PRO A 25 -3.37 7.32 7.44
C PRO A 25 -2.75 5.92 7.38
N PHE A 26 -3.62 4.91 7.33
CA PHE A 26 -3.18 3.53 7.37
C PHE A 26 -4.00 2.63 6.44
N ALA A 27 -3.44 1.47 6.11
CA ALA A 27 -4.12 0.40 5.43
C ALA A 27 -3.82 -0.94 6.12
N ILE A 28 -4.84 -1.78 6.24
CA ILE A 28 -4.70 -3.17 6.71
C ILE A 28 -5.13 -4.06 5.56
N LEU A 29 -4.22 -4.91 5.09
CA LEU A 29 -4.46 -5.78 3.94
C LEU A 29 -4.31 -7.22 4.36
N TYR A 30 -5.43 -7.94 4.32
CA TYR A 30 -5.41 -9.40 4.46
C TYR A 30 -5.40 -10.03 3.06
N ARG A 31 -4.33 -10.76 2.75
CA ARG A 31 -4.13 -11.39 1.44
C ARG A 31 -3.83 -12.88 1.61
N PRO A 32 -4.86 -13.70 1.84
CA PRO A 32 -4.69 -15.10 2.25
C PRO A 32 -3.88 -15.94 1.24
N GLU A 33 -3.93 -15.59 -0.05
CA GLU A 33 -3.21 -16.32 -1.11
C GLU A 33 -1.79 -15.80 -1.36
N SER A 34 -1.41 -14.65 -0.80
CA SER A 34 -0.11 -14.01 -1.02
C SER A 34 0.75 -13.91 0.24
N SER A 35 0.12 -13.91 1.41
CA SER A 35 0.80 -13.74 2.70
C SER A 35 1.05 -15.11 3.34
N PRO A 36 2.31 -15.49 3.60
CA PRO A 36 2.58 -16.70 4.36
C PRO A 36 2.03 -16.57 5.78
N ASN A 37 1.47 -17.66 6.31
CA ASN A 37 1.04 -17.80 7.71
C ASN A 37 -0.18 -16.95 8.12
N GLU A 38 -1.17 -16.73 7.24
CA GLU A 38 -2.43 -16.04 7.57
C GLU A 38 -2.22 -14.63 8.19
N SER A 39 -1.14 -13.96 7.79
CA SER A 39 -0.79 -12.64 8.32
C SER A 39 -1.56 -11.52 7.62
N VAL A 40 -1.58 -10.36 8.28
CA VAL A 40 -2.05 -9.09 7.72
C VAL A 40 -0.86 -8.16 7.51
N ASP A 41 -0.86 -7.46 6.38
CA ASP A 41 0.08 -6.37 6.13
C ASP A 41 -0.53 -5.08 6.68
N ILE A 42 0.27 -4.32 7.40
CA ILE A 42 -0.12 -3.03 7.98
C ILE A 42 0.80 -1.97 7.41
N PHE A 43 0.21 -0.91 6.85
CA PHE A 43 0.92 0.22 6.32
C PHE A 43 0.49 1.50 7.03
N THR A 44 1.46 2.33 7.41
CA THR A 44 1.23 3.67 7.99
C THR A 44 2.13 4.65 7.25
N CYS A 45 1.55 5.51 6.42
CA CYS A 45 2.31 6.52 5.68
C CYS A 45 1.39 7.64 5.19
N ASP A 46 2.01 8.76 4.79
CA ASP A 46 1.32 9.89 4.18
C ASP A 46 0.60 9.47 2.88
N VAL A 47 -0.54 10.11 2.65
CA VAL A 47 -1.29 10.00 1.40
C VAL A 47 -1.08 11.24 0.54
N LYS A 48 -0.95 11.03 -0.76
CA LYS A 48 -0.84 12.07 -1.78
C LYS A 48 -1.99 11.95 -2.76
N ILE A 49 -2.40 13.09 -3.31
CA ILE A 49 -3.37 13.16 -4.41
C ILE A 49 -2.56 13.33 -5.70
N ALA A 50 -2.82 12.46 -6.68
CA ALA A 50 -2.27 12.57 -8.03
C ALA A 50 -3.39 12.93 -9.02
N GLU A 51 -3.03 13.52 -10.17
CA GLU A 51 -4.00 13.84 -11.21
C GLU A 51 -4.07 12.74 -12.28
N GLU A 52 -2.91 12.11 -12.55
CA GLU A 52 -2.75 11.07 -13.57
C GLU A 52 -2.03 9.83 -13.02
N ILE A 53 -2.39 8.66 -13.52
CA ILE A 53 -1.74 7.38 -13.17
C ILE A 53 -0.25 7.41 -13.56
N GLY A 54 0.09 8.12 -14.64
CA GLY A 54 1.47 8.26 -15.12
C GLY A 54 2.40 9.01 -14.16
N GLU A 55 1.88 9.75 -13.19
CA GLU A 55 2.67 10.49 -12.19
C GLU A 55 3.13 9.60 -11.02
N ILE A 56 2.53 8.41 -10.88
CA ILE A 56 2.78 7.52 -9.74
C ILE A 56 4.15 6.86 -9.88
N THR A 57 5.06 7.20 -8.97
CA THR A 57 6.40 6.62 -8.92
C THR A 57 6.37 5.24 -8.25
N ILE A 58 6.77 4.20 -8.98
CA ILE A 58 6.88 2.84 -8.44
C ILE A 58 8.33 2.57 -8.06
N ASN A 59 8.64 2.56 -6.76
CA ASN A 59 9.97 2.21 -6.29
C ASN A 59 10.20 0.70 -6.45
N ARG A 60 11.19 0.34 -7.27
CA ARG A 60 11.47 -1.05 -7.66
C ARG A 60 12.64 -1.67 -6.88
N ASN A 61 13.13 -0.99 -5.84
CA ASN A 61 14.27 -1.48 -5.07
C ASN A 61 13.92 -2.82 -4.40
N ARG A 62 14.43 -3.90 -5.01
CA ARG A 62 14.52 -5.22 -4.40
C ARG A 62 15.40 -5.08 -3.16
N ASN A 63 14.88 -5.46 -2.00
CA ASN A 63 15.75 -5.79 -0.89
C ASN A 63 16.69 -6.92 -1.36
N THR A 64 17.96 -6.87 -0.96
CA THR A 64 19.00 -7.86 -1.30
C THR A 64 18.64 -9.30 -0.86
N ASN A 65 17.58 -9.44 -0.08
CA ASN A 65 17.07 -10.70 0.46
C ASN A 65 15.95 -11.35 -0.37
N GLY A 66 15.55 -10.78 -1.52
CA GLY A 66 14.64 -11.45 -2.47
C GLY A 66 13.15 -11.37 -2.12
N ASP A 67 12.78 -10.72 -1.03
CA ASP A 67 11.38 -10.49 -0.66
C ASP A 67 10.74 -9.42 -1.55
N ASN A 68 9.55 -9.75 -2.08
CA ASN A 68 8.69 -8.82 -2.82
C ASN A 68 8.09 -7.81 -1.83
N PHE A 69 8.71 -6.63 -1.71
CA PHE A 69 8.12 -5.53 -0.98
C PHE A 69 7.18 -4.72 -1.88
N TYR A 70 6.03 -4.36 -1.33
CA TYR A 70 5.11 -3.40 -1.94
C TYR A 70 5.65 -2.01 -1.64
N SER A 71 5.67 -1.13 -2.65
CA SER A 71 6.15 0.24 -2.49
C SER A 71 5.05 1.31 -2.64
N THR A 72 3.86 0.92 -3.09
CA THR A 72 2.76 1.86 -3.32
C THR A 72 1.40 1.17 -3.26
N LEU A 73 0.45 1.76 -2.53
CA LEU A 73 -0.97 1.43 -2.57
C LEU A 73 -1.73 2.59 -3.25
N VAL A 74 -2.54 2.27 -4.26
CA VAL A 74 -3.25 3.27 -5.07
C VAL A 74 -4.75 3.01 -5.05
N LEU A 75 -5.54 4.04 -4.78
CA LEU A 75 -6.99 4.03 -4.96
C LEU A 75 -7.33 4.77 -6.24
N ILE A 76 -7.68 4.02 -7.28
CA ILE A 76 -8.02 4.57 -8.61
C ILE A 76 -9.53 4.79 -8.68
N PRO A 77 -10.01 6.06 -8.73
CA PRO A 77 -11.43 6.35 -8.84
C PRO A 77 -11.95 6.00 -10.24
N TYR A 78 -13.25 5.74 -10.35
CA TYR A 78 -13.87 5.40 -11.63
C TYR A 78 -13.62 6.48 -12.70
N ARG A 79 -13.63 7.77 -12.32
CA ARG A 79 -13.37 8.88 -13.26
C ARG A 79 -12.02 8.80 -13.98
N GLN A 80 -11.06 8.01 -13.49
CA GLN A 80 -9.75 7.87 -14.14
C GLN A 80 -9.80 7.12 -15.48
N ILE A 81 -10.92 6.49 -15.82
CA ILE A 81 -11.14 5.97 -17.18
C ILE A 81 -11.03 7.06 -18.26
N LYS A 82 -11.12 8.34 -17.87
CA LYS A 82 -10.81 9.50 -18.72
C LYS A 82 -9.47 9.37 -19.44
N GLU A 83 -8.45 8.78 -18.81
CA GLU A 83 -7.13 8.59 -19.42
C GLU A 83 -7.15 7.63 -20.62
N ARG A 84 -8.17 6.78 -20.72
CA ARG A 84 -8.37 5.88 -21.86
C ARG A 84 -9.27 6.49 -22.93
N GLY A 85 -9.72 7.73 -22.77
CA GLY A 85 -10.62 8.41 -23.69
C GLY A 85 -12.07 7.93 -23.61
N PHE A 86 -12.47 7.28 -22.52
CA PHE A 86 -13.87 6.92 -22.29
C PHE A 86 -14.65 8.08 -21.67
N ASP A 87 -15.95 8.13 -21.98
CA ASP A 87 -16.88 9.01 -21.25
C ASP A 87 -16.95 8.58 -19.78
N PHE A 88 -17.06 9.57 -18.90
CA PHE A 88 -17.10 9.35 -17.46
C PHE A 88 -17.98 10.39 -16.78
N VAL A 89 -18.45 10.06 -15.58
CA VAL A 89 -19.08 11.03 -14.68
C VAL A 89 -17.98 11.63 -13.82
N ASP A 90 -17.81 12.95 -13.86
CA ASP A 90 -16.90 13.65 -12.96
C ASP A 90 -17.57 13.86 -11.61
N ASP A 91 -17.31 12.94 -10.69
CA ASP A 91 -17.73 13.00 -9.28
C ASP A 91 -16.68 13.67 -8.37
N HIS A 92 -15.60 14.18 -8.96
CA HIS A 92 -14.45 14.77 -8.28
C HIS A 92 -13.74 13.85 -7.28
N THR A 93 -13.97 12.53 -7.30
CA THR A 93 -13.24 11.60 -6.45
C THR A 93 -11.75 11.60 -6.83
N PRO A 94 -10.82 11.85 -5.88
CA PRO A 94 -9.40 11.97 -6.20
C PRO A 94 -8.74 10.60 -6.45
N LEU A 95 -7.66 10.60 -7.24
CA LEU A 95 -6.71 9.50 -7.31
C LEU A 95 -5.77 9.61 -6.10
N VAL A 96 -5.81 8.61 -5.22
CA VAL A 96 -5.07 8.64 -3.94
C VAL A 96 -3.93 7.64 -3.97
N VAL A 97 -2.77 8.07 -3.50
CA VAL A 97 -1.53 7.30 -3.47
C VAL A 97 -0.99 7.28 -2.04
N MET A 98 -0.71 6.08 -1.52
CA MET A 98 0.04 5.87 -0.28
C MET A 98 1.37 5.20 -0.65
N GLU A 99 2.48 5.87 -0.36
CA GLU A 99 3.82 5.32 -0.53
C GLU A 99 4.10 4.41 0.68
N VAL A 100 4.41 3.13 0.46
CA VAL A 100 4.56 2.13 1.53
C VAL A 100 5.95 1.52 1.56
#